data_AF-A0A240UGA1-F1
#
_entry.id   AF-A0A240UGA1-F1
#
_cell.length_a   1.000
_cell.length_b   1.000
_cell.length_c   1.000
_cell.angle_alpha   90.00
_cell.angle_beta   90.00
_cell.angle_gamma   90.00
#
_symmetry.space_group_name_H-M   'P 1'
#
loop_
_entity.id
_entity.type
_entity.pdbx_description
1 polymer ?
#
loop_
_entity_poly.entity_id
_entity_poly.type
_entity_poly.pdbx_seq_one_letter_code
_entity_poly.pdbx_strand_id
1 'polypeptide(L)'
;MRKLALKKLKSSDLSFFKTHFNHTPAPQSKQKGFNLDTRVMQGDGFFPALKALLEPMPKKAVHVDLVFFGPGLAPAHSLARKVKIDAKNLRLNGEFVHDPDDEPDRYSQLIEGDFAVMEFGGDAVPDSVKVVLVTAKNVKDTNLHKVFSKMLPSSDDSMAALSEEALQAAIEEAQPHAQHPIRNWLAPVLLEEIGSGDSEAIARVNKLLPRQGFSPEAFKATKDAASRNGQLGEELLKQYLESSAPHGVTSHEWTSQINAISPYDFSLTMAAGELRHADAKSTSGPFSTRLYLSTAEIRHALGSGVPYDIYRLYNVTEESAEMRVARDVKARLQVVMDSLAKVPAGVNVDSLSFEPDYFAFEPVEIQIVLPMDE
;
A
#
# COMPACT_ATOMS: atom_id res chain seq x y z
N MET A 1 -1.30 -5.39 -5.94
CA MET A 1 -1.00 -4.09 -6.60
C MET A 1 -2.16 -3.11 -6.37
N ARG A 2 -1.91 -1.83 -6.03
CA ARG A 2 -2.99 -0.85 -5.88
C ARG A 2 -3.59 -0.47 -7.23
N LYS A 3 -4.91 -0.38 -7.29
CA LYS A 3 -5.68 -0.02 -8.49
C LYS A 3 -5.90 1.49 -8.51
N LEU A 4 -4.90 2.25 -8.99
CA LEU A 4 -4.91 3.71 -9.00
C LEU A 4 -5.19 4.26 -10.40
N ALA A 5 -6.07 5.25 -10.53
CA ALA A 5 -6.33 5.92 -11.80
C ALA A 5 -6.37 7.44 -11.66
N LEU A 6 -5.93 8.12 -12.72
CA LEU A 6 -6.10 9.56 -12.87
C LEU A 6 -7.24 9.82 -13.87
N LYS A 7 -8.29 10.53 -13.44
CA LYS A 7 -9.44 10.92 -14.25
C LYS A 7 -9.46 12.43 -14.44
N LYS A 8 -9.45 12.91 -15.68
CA LYS A 8 -9.81 14.30 -16.01
C LYS A 8 -11.33 14.42 -16.05
N LEU A 9 -11.86 15.37 -15.30
CA LEU A 9 -13.29 15.61 -15.15
C LEU A 9 -13.85 16.22 -16.42
N LYS A 10 -14.83 15.54 -17.02
CA LYS A 10 -15.68 16.08 -18.09
C LYS A 10 -16.91 16.73 -17.50
N SER A 11 -17.60 17.56 -18.27
CA SER A 11 -18.90 18.12 -17.87
C SER A 11 -19.91 17.06 -17.37
N SER A 12 -19.91 15.87 -17.98
CA SER A 12 -20.75 14.73 -17.57
C SER A 12 -20.34 14.05 -16.26
N ASP A 13 -19.10 14.25 -15.79
CA ASP A 13 -18.65 13.75 -14.48
C ASP A 13 -19.07 14.75 -13.39
N LEU A 14 -18.98 16.06 -13.67
CA LEU A 14 -19.37 17.13 -12.74
C LEU A 14 -20.85 17.09 -12.35
N SER A 15 -21.72 16.60 -13.24
CA SER A 15 -23.16 16.45 -12.97
C SER A 15 -23.49 15.45 -11.84
N PHE A 16 -22.49 14.72 -11.33
CA PHE A 16 -22.64 13.91 -10.12
C PHE A 16 -22.80 14.77 -8.85
N PHE A 17 -22.22 15.97 -8.83
CA PHE A 17 -22.35 16.93 -7.75
C PHE A 17 -23.60 17.80 -7.95
N LYS A 18 -24.43 17.91 -6.91
CA LYS A 18 -25.72 18.61 -6.98
C LYS A 18 -25.59 20.06 -7.44
N THR A 19 -24.58 20.77 -6.95
CA THR A 19 -24.29 22.16 -7.29
C THR A 19 -24.10 22.37 -8.79
N HIS A 20 -23.39 21.47 -9.48
CA HIS A 20 -23.18 21.55 -10.92
C HIS A 20 -24.40 21.11 -11.73
N PHE A 21 -25.12 20.08 -11.24
CA PHE A 21 -26.33 19.59 -11.90
C PHE A 21 -27.41 20.68 -12.04
N ASN A 22 -27.56 21.54 -11.03
CA ASN A 22 -28.56 22.61 -11.03
C ASN A 22 -28.20 23.79 -11.95
N HIS A 23 -26.94 23.92 -12.38
CA HIS A 23 -26.45 25.07 -13.13
C HIS A 23 -26.14 24.76 -14.59
N THR A 24 -26.38 23.53 -15.03
CA THR A 24 -26.23 23.15 -16.43
C THR A 24 -27.49 23.59 -17.22
N PRO A 25 -27.38 24.44 -18.25
CA PRO A 25 -28.54 24.88 -19.02
C PRO A 25 -29.13 23.73 -19.87
N ALA A 26 -30.19 23.09 -19.38
CA ALA A 26 -31.04 22.08 -20.05
C ALA A 26 -30.31 20.81 -20.57
N PRO A 27 -31.02 19.67 -20.79
CA PRO A 27 -30.53 18.36 -20.38
C PRO A 27 -29.71 17.67 -21.47
N GLN A 28 -28.46 18.09 -21.71
CA GLN A 28 -27.62 17.32 -22.63
C GLN A 28 -27.19 15.97 -22.05
N SER A 29 -27.30 15.78 -20.73
CA SER A 29 -27.05 14.48 -20.10
C SER A 29 -27.79 14.36 -18.76
N LYS A 30 -28.75 13.43 -18.67
CA LYS A 30 -29.36 12.99 -17.38
C LYS A 30 -28.39 12.12 -16.56
N GLN A 31 -27.13 12.02 -16.97
CA GLN A 31 -26.16 11.16 -16.33
C GLN A 31 -25.69 11.78 -15.02
N LYS A 32 -25.54 10.95 -14.00
CA LYS A 32 -25.19 11.34 -12.63
C LYS A 32 -24.06 10.46 -12.12
N GLY A 33 -22.84 10.70 -12.59
CA GLY A 33 -21.73 9.86 -12.17
C GLY A 33 -20.51 9.97 -13.06
N PHE A 34 -19.39 9.49 -12.53
CA PHE A 34 -18.15 9.39 -13.28
C PHE A 34 -18.26 8.31 -14.34
N ASN A 35 -17.90 8.63 -15.57
CA ASN A 35 -17.62 7.60 -16.56
C ASN A 35 -16.25 7.00 -16.27
N LEU A 36 -16.17 5.67 -16.17
CA LEU A 36 -14.90 4.98 -16.04
C LEU A 36 -14.49 4.44 -17.42
N ASP A 37 -13.20 4.52 -17.72
CA ASP A 37 -12.67 3.99 -18.98
C ASP A 37 -12.58 2.46 -18.90
N THR A 38 -13.23 1.77 -19.83
CA THR A 38 -13.24 0.31 -19.89
C THR A 38 -11.85 -0.28 -20.05
N ARG A 39 -10.91 0.43 -20.70
CA ARG A 39 -9.51 0.01 -20.86
C ARG A 39 -8.77 -0.03 -19.53
N VAL A 40 -9.14 0.83 -18.59
CA VAL A 40 -8.54 0.89 -17.25
C VAL A 40 -9.21 -0.12 -16.32
N MET A 41 -10.52 -0.32 -16.46
CA MET A 41 -11.29 -1.15 -15.54
C MET A 41 -11.34 -2.64 -15.89
N GLN A 42 -11.13 -3.03 -17.16
CA GLN A 42 -11.33 -4.40 -17.67
C GLN A 42 -10.16 -4.86 -18.55
N GLY A 43 -10.22 -6.09 -19.06
CA GLY A 43 -9.13 -6.68 -19.84
C GLY A 43 -7.91 -6.86 -18.96
N ASP A 44 -6.78 -6.26 -19.32
CA ASP A 44 -5.57 -6.27 -18.50
C ASP A 44 -5.58 -5.15 -17.43
N GLY A 45 -6.72 -4.48 -17.24
CA GLY A 45 -6.93 -3.42 -16.26
C GLY A 45 -7.24 -3.94 -14.85
N PHE A 46 -7.87 -3.09 -14.03
CA PHE A 46 -8.04 -3.35 -12.59
C PHE A 46 -8.92 -4.56 -12.27
N PHE A 47 -10.01 -4.77 -13.03
CA PHE A 47 -10.99 -5.82 -12.77
C PHE A 47 -11.32 -6.55 -14.08
N PRO A 48 -10.44 -7.45 -14.55
CA PRO A 48 -10.54 -8.10 -15.85
C PRO A 48 -11.91 -8.70 -16.16
N ALA A 49 -12.50 -9.40 -15.18
CA ALA A 49 -13.77 -10.11 -15.30
C ALA A 49 -15.01 -9.27 -14.91
N LEU A 50 -14.86 -7.97 -14.63
CA LEU A 50 -15.91 -7.15 -14.01
C LEU A 50 -17.25 -7.23 -14.75
N LYS A 51 -17.25 -7.10 -16.07
CA LYS A 51 -18.49 -7.15 -16.85
C LYS A 51 -19.21 -8.49 -16.71
N ALA A 52 -18.45 -9.58 -16.86
CA ALA A 52 -18.99 -10.94 -16.78
C ALA A 52 -19.57 -11.22 -15.38
N LEU A 53 -18.94 -10.69 -14.33
CA LEU A 53 -19.42 -10.81 -12.95
C LEU A 53 -20.65 -9.94 -12.67
N LEU A 54 -20.75 -8.76 -13.28
CA LEU A 54 -21.90 -7.87 -13.11
C LEU A 54 -23.11 -8.29 -13.93
N GLU A 55 -22.96 -8.87 -15.12
CA GLU A 55 -24.07 -9.25 -16.01
C GLU A 55 -25.17 -10.13 -15.36
N PRO A 56 -24.86 -11.17 -14.56
CA PRO A 56 -25.88 -11.98 -13.89
C PRO A 56 -26.49 -11.29 -12.66
N MET A 57 -25.92 -10.18 -12.17
CA MET A 57 -26.41 -9.52 -10.96
C MET A 57 -27.71 -8.73 -11.19
N PRO A 58 -28.56 -8.60 -10.16
CA PRO A 58 -29.72 -7.70 -10.20
C PRO A 58 -29.30 -6.26 -10.57
N LYS A 59 -29.96 -5.69 -11.58
CA LYS A 59 -29.64 -4.36 -12.14
C LYS A 59 -28.23 -4.25 -12.76
N LYS A 60 -27.54 -5.37 -12.94
CA LYS A 60 -26.19 -5.48 -13.52
C LYS A 60 -25.17 -4.56 -12.86
N ALA A 61 -25.20 -4.49 -11.53
CA ALA A 61 -24.40 -3.52 -10.78
C ALA A 61 -24.04 -3.98 -9.36
N VAL A 62 -22.84 -3.61 -8.92
CA VAL A 62 -22.34 -3.82 -7.54
C VAL A 62 -22.40 -2.51 -6.75
N HIS A 63 -22.51 -2.60 -5.42
CA HIS A 63 -22.40 -1.46 -4.53
C HIS A 63 -20.94 -1.13 -4.23
N VAL A 64 -20.63 0.16 -4.12
CA VAL A 64 -19.30 0.62 -3.74
C VAL A 64 -19.39 1.69 -2.65
N ASP A 65 -18.50 1.60 -1.65
CA ASP A 65 -18.31 2.64 -0.66
C ASP A 65 -17.46 3.76 -1.25
N LEU A 66 -17.96 4.99 -1.24
CA LEU A 66 -17.32 6.13 -1.90
C LEU A 66 -16.89 7.18 -0.88
N VAL A 67 -15.61 7.57 -0.93
CA VAL A 67 -15.05 8.62 -0.07
C VAL A 67 -14.38 9.68 -0.93
N PHE A 68 -14.79 10.94 -0.79
CA PHE A 68 -14.15 12.08 -1.43
C PHE A 68 -13.20 12.81 -0.49
N PHE A 69 -12.07 13.26 -1.03
CA PHE A 69 -11.14 14.20 -0.41
C PHE A 69 -10.99 15.42 -1.33
N GLY A 70 -10.69 16.57 -0.72
CA GLY A 70 -10.56 17.81 -1.48
C GLY A 70 -11.88 18.34 -2.07
N PRO A 71 -11.83 19.38 -2.91
CA PRO A 71 -10.59 20.00 -3.41
C PRO A 71 -9.75 20.70 -2.34
N GLY A 72 -8.46 20.89 -2.57
CA GLY A 72 -7.55 21.47 -1.59
C GLY A 72 -7.32 20.57 -0.37
N LEU A 73 -7.48 21.16 0.82
CA LEU A 73 -7.28 20.48 2.10
C LEU A 73 -8.57 19.91 2.70
N ALA A 74 -9.68 19.90 1.94
CA ALA A 74 -10.97 19.47 2.47
C ALA A 74 -10.91 17.99 2.92
N PRO A 75 -11.43 17.66 4.12
CA PRO A 75 -11.29 16.35 4.74
C PRO A 75 -12.12 15.27 4.03
N ALA A 76 -12.05 14.03 4.50
CA ALA A 76 -12.86 12.94 3.97
C ALA A 76 -14.36 13.26 4.05
N HIS A 77 -15.07 13.08 2.93
CA HIS A 77 -16.53 13.09 2.85
C HIS A 77 -16.98 11.70 2.38
N SER A 78 -17.35 10.87 3.34
CA SER A 78 -17.85 9.51 3.10
C SER A 78 -19.32 9.53 2.74
N LEU A 79 -19.67 8.90 1.63
CA LEU A 79 -21.04 8.81 1.18
C LEU A 79 -21.65 7.48 1.65
N ALA A 80 -22.50 7.56 2.67
CA ALA A 80 -23.21 6.40 3.23
C ALA A 80 -24.32 5.84 2.31
N ARG A 81 -24.36 6.23 1.03
CA ARG A 81 -25.46 5.94 0.10
C ARG A 81 -25.03 4.99 -1.01
N LYS A 82 -26.03 4.41 -1.66
CA LYS A 82 -25.89 3.38 -2.71
C LYS A 82 -25.26 3.94 -4.00
N VAL A 83 -23.93 4.08 -4.01
CA VAL A 83 -23.16 4.23 -5.24
C VAL A 83 -22.98 2.85 -5.86
N LYS A 84 -23.01 2.79 -7.20
CA LYS A 84 -22.95 1.56 -7.96
C LYS A 84 -22.06 1.70 -9.17
N ILE A 85 -21.49 0.58 -9.61
CA ILE A 85 -20.87 0.44 -10.93
C ILE A 85 -21.72 -0.45 -11.81
N ASP A 86 -22.19 0.08 -12.95
CA ASP A 86 -23.08 -0.64 -13.89
C ASP A 86 -22.32 -1.25 -15.08
N ALA A 87 -22.76 -2.44 -15.53
CA ALA A 87 -22.13 -3.19 -16.61
C ALA A 87 -22.29 -2.57 -18.02
N LYS A 88 -23.20 -1.58 -18.20
CA LYS A 88 -23.51 -1.05 -19.53
C LYS A 88 -22.51 0.02 -19.97
N ASN A 89 -22.08 0.88 -19.04
CA ASN A 89 -21.16 1.98 -19.36
C ASN A 89 -20.02 2.14 -18.34
N LEU A 90 -19.87 1.20 -17.39
CA LEU A 90 -18.94 1.30 -16.25
C LEU A 90 -18.93 2.69 -15.64
N ARG A 91 -20.02 3.05 -14.97
CA ARG A 91 -20.15 4.36 -14.34
C ARG A 91 -20.22 4.21 -12.85
N LEU A 92 -19.49 5.06 -12.14
CA LEU A 92 -19.69 5.28 -10.72
C LEU A 92 -20.92 6.18 -10.56
N ASN A 93 -22.10 5.59 -10.38
CA ASN A 93 -23.40 6.25 -10.44
C ASN A 93 -24.17 6.05 -9.13
N GLY A 94 -25.00 7.02 -8.75
CA GLY A 94 -25.78 6.96 -7.53
C GLY A 94 -26.68 8.17 -7.35
N GLU A 95 -26.95 8.47 -6.09
CA GLU A 95 -27.60 9.73 -5.72
C GLU A 95 -26.64 10.90 -5.91
N PHE A 96 -27.19 12.12 -5.97
CA PHE A 96 -26.35 13.30 -6.07
C PHE A 96 -25.41 13.41 -4.88
N VAL A 97 -24.17 13.80 -5.16
CA VAL A 97 -23.24 14.21 -4.11
C VAL A 97 -23.62 15.63 -3.73
N HIS A 98 -24.10 15.78 -2.50
CA HIS A 98 -24.36 17.08 -1.90
C HIS A 98 -23.06 17.63 -1.33
N ASP A 99 -22.90 18.94 -1.33
CA ASP A 99 -21.91 19.59 -0.50
C ASP A 99 -22.17 19.23 0.98
N PRO A 100 -21.13 18.95 1.80
CA PRO A 100 -21.29 18.74 3.23
C PRO A 100 -21.97 19.93 3.89
N ASP A 101 -22.76 19.69 4.95
CA ASP A 101 -23.49 20.75 5.65
C ASP A 101 -22.55 21.83 6.24
N ASP A 102 -21.32 21.44 6.59
CA ASP A 102 -20.25 22.31 7.10
C ASP A 102 -19.39 22.96 6.00
N GLU A 103 -19.50 22.50 4.75
CA GLU A 103 -18.74 23.00 3.59
C GLU A 103 -19.67 23.20 2.36
N PRO A 104 -20.66 24.11 2.41
CA PRO A 104 -21.78 24.17 1.45
C PRO A 104 -21.41 24.47 -0.01
N ASP A 105 -20.18 24.93 -0.26
CA ASP A 105 -19.67 25.26 -1.59
C ASP A 105 -18.46 24.40 -1.99
N ARG A 106 -18.19 23.31 -1.26
CA ARG A 106 -16.99 22.47 -1.42
C ARG A 106 -16.71 22.09 -2.87
N TYR A 107 -17.73 21.64 -3.58
CA TYR A 107 -17.62 21.12 -4.95
C TYR A 107 -17.89 22.19 -6.01
N SER A 108 -18.40 23.38 -5.65
CA SER A 108 -18.72 24.47 -6.57
C SER A 108 -17.52 24.96 -7.40
N GLN A 109 -16.31 24.84 -6.85
CA GLN A 109 -15.07 25.26 -7.48
C GLN A 109 -14.63 24.36 -8.64
N LEU A 110 -15.10 23.10 -8.67
CA LEU A 110 -14.72 22.13 -9.71
C LEU A 110 -15.19 22.61 -11.09
N ILE A 111 -14.33 22.45 -12.09
CA ILE A 111 -14.64 22.75 -13.49
C ILE A 111 -14.17 21.63 -14.42
N GLU A 112 -14.63 21.67 -15.66
CA GLU A 112 -14.16 20.75 -16.68
C GLU A 112 -12.65 20.90 -16.87
N GLY A 113 -11.94 19.78 -16.92
CA GLY A 113 -10.48 19.75 -16.97
C GLY A 113 -9.79 19.64 -15.61
N ASP A 114 -10.52 19.73 -14.49
CA ASP A 114 -9.99 19.34 -13.18
C ASP A 114 -9.76 17.83 -13.08
N PHE A 115 -9.13 17.36 -12.00
CA PHE A 115 -8.73 15.96 -11.86
C PHE A 115 -9.37 15.29 -10.65
N ALA A 116 -9.61 13.99 -10.80
CA ALA A 116 -9.92 13.05 -9.73
C ALA A 116 -8.86 11.94 -9.77
N VAL A 117 -8.06 11.83 -8.72
CA VAL A 117 -7.21 10.64 -8.51
C VAL A 117 -8.04 9.63 -7.74
N MET A 118 -8.12 8.39 -8.24
CA MET A 118 -9.01 7.36 -7.73
C MET A 118 -8.21 6.14 -7.28
N GLU A 119 -8.50 5.62 -6.10
CA GLU A 119 -8.04 4.32 -5.61
C GLU A 119 -9.24 3.39 -5.53
N PHE A 120 -9.20 2.27 -6.25
CA PHE A 120 -10.23 1.23 -6.20
C PHE A 120 -9.79 0.12 -5.25
N GLY A 121 -10.63 -0.22 -4.28
CA GLY A 121 -10.51 -1.41 -3.45
C GLY A 121 -11.40 -2.55 -3.97
N GLY A 122 -11.21 -3.74 -3.41
CA GLY A 122 -11.89 -4.96 -3.81
C GLY A 122 -11.04 -5.85 -4.71
N ASP A 123 -11.40 -7.13 -4.77
CA ASP A 123 -10.67 -8.17 -5.51
C ASP A 123 -11.22 -8.34 -6.93
N ALA A 124 -12.20 -9.23 -7.11
CA ALA A 124 -12.82 -9.50 -8.41
C ALA A 124 -13.78 -8.40 -8.89
N VAL A 125 -14.40 -7.68 -7.94
CA VAL A 125 -15.25 -6.51 -8.20
C VAL A 125 -14.88 -5.40 -7.22
N PRO A 126 -15.04 -4.13 -7.60
CA PRO A 126 -14.80 -3.03 -6.69
C PRO A 126 -15.84 -3.02 -5.57
N ASP A 127 -15.38 -2.87 -4.34
CA ASP A 127 -16.21 -2.68 -3.15
C ASP A 127 -16.09 -1.28 -2.55
N SER A 128 -15.03 -0.55 -2.93
CA SER A 128 -14.70 0.75 -2.38
C SER A 128 -13.94 1.61 -3.39
N VAL A 129 -14.16 2.92 -3.34
CA VAL A 129 -13.45 3.91 -4.15
C VAL A 129 -13.13 5.13 -3.30
N LYS A 130 -11.85 5.47 -3.22
CA LYS A 130 -11.40 6.75 -2.64
C LYS A 130 -11.04 7.70 -3.76
N VAL A 131 -11.49 8.94 -3.67
CA VAL A 131 -11.27 9.95 -4.71
C VAL A 131 -10.67 11.21 -4.12
N VAL A 132 -9.50 11.61 -4.58
CA VAL A 132 -8.91 12.93 -4.28
C VAL A 132 -9.20 13.86 -5.45
N LEU A 133 -10.01 14.89 -5.20
CA LEU A 133 -10.36 15.91 -6.17
C LEU A 133 -9.29 17.01 -6.14
N VAL A 134 -8.84 17.42 -7.32
CA VAL A 134 -7.77 18.40 -7.51
C VAL A 134 -8.22 19.44 -8.52
N THR A 135 -8.30 20.70 -8.10
CA THR A 135 -8.81 21.80 -8.94
C THR A 135 -7.79 22.90 -9.18
N ALA A 136 -7.72 23.40 -10.42
CA ALA A 136 -6.84 24.53 -10.73
C ALA A 136 -7.20 25.81 -9.97
N LYS A 137 -8.47 25.96 -9.56
CA LYS A 137 -8.97 27.16 -8.85
C LYS A 137 -8.50 27.24 -7.39
N ASN A 138 -8.05 26.13 -6.80
CA ASN A 138 -7.58 26.11 -5.43
C ASN A 138 -6.06 26.23 -5.41
N VAL A 139 -5.53 27.24 -4.71
CA VAL A 139 -4.08 27.49 -4.65
C VAL A 139 -3.28 26.31 -4.07
N LYS A 140 -3.92 25.47 -3.25
CA LYS A 140 -3.30 24.28 -2.65
C LYS A 140 -3.15 23.11 -3.63
N ASP A 141 -3.86 23.17 -4.75
CA ASP A 141 -3.93 22.14 -5.78
C ASP A 141 -3.20 22.55 -7.06
N THR A 142 -2.92 23.84 -7.28
CA THR A 142 -2.45 24.39 -8.56
C THR A 142 -1.24 23.65 -9.13
N ASN A 143 -0.21 23.36 -8.31
CA ASN A 143 0.96 22.63 -8.78
C ASN A 143 0.63 21.18 -9.14
N LEU A 144 -0.20 20.52 -8.32
CA LEU A 144 -0.60 19.13 -8.53
C LEU A 144 -1.44 18.99 -9.80
N HIS A 145 -2.38 19.92 -10.01
CA HIS A 145 -3.18 20.02 -11.24
C HIS A 145 -2.29 20.16 -12.47
N LYS A 146 -1.29 21.05 -12.42
CA LYS A 146 -0.32 21.25 -13.52
C LYS A 146 0.46 19.97 -13.83
N VAL A 147 0.92 19.24 -12.82
CA VAL A 147 1.63 17.96 -13.02
C VAL A 147 0.70 16.91 -13.63
N PHE A 148 -0.50 16.71 -13.05
CA PHE A 148 -1.49 15.75 -13.54
C PHE A 148 -1.94 16.04 -14.99
N SER A 149 -1.98 17.31 -15.39
CA SER A 149 -2.30 17.67 -16.78
C SER A 149 -1.33 17.09 -17.83
N LYS A 150 -0.10 16.76 -17.43
CA LYS A 150 0.92 16.17 -18.31
C LYS A 150 0.89 14.63 -18.31
N MET A 151 0.19 14.01 -17.37
CA MET A 151 0.23 12.56 -17.14
C MET A 151 -0.78 11.77 -17.96
N LEU A 152 -1.76 12.44 -18.58
CA LEU A 152 -2.67 11.76 -19.49
C LEU A 152 -1.98 11.54 -20.85
N PRO A 153 -2.09 10.34 -21.46
CA PRO A 153 -1.38 10.02 -22.70
C PRO A 153 -1.75 10.94 -23.88
N SER A 154 -3.01 11.40 -23.92
CA SER A 154 -3.53 12.31 -24.92
C SER A 154 -4.44 13.38 -24.30
N SER A 155 -4.59 14.52 -24.98
CA SER A 155 -5.58 15.55 -24.63
C SER A 155 -7.02 15.04 -24.66
N ASP A 156 -7.29 13.98 -25.43
CA ASP A 156 -8.64 13.41 -25.55
C ASP A 156 -8.92 12.31 -24.52
N ASP A 157 -7.86 11.75 -23.94
CA ASP A 157 -8.01 10.78 -22.86
C ASP A 157 -8.61 11.46 -21.63
N SER A 158 -9.51 10.72 -20.98
CA SER A 158 -10.21 11.20 -19.80
C SER A 158 -9.90 10.42 -18.55
N MET A 159 -9.26 9.25 -18.69
CA MET A 159 -8.82 8.40 -17.60
C MET A 159 -7.57 7.63 -18.03
N ALA A 160 -6.63 7.42 -17.13
CA ALA A 160 -5.50 6.53 -17.31
C ALA A 160 -5.23 5.75 -16.02
N ALA A 161 -4.74 4.51 -16.16
CA ALA A 161 -4.15 3.79 -15.04
C ALA A 161 -2.88 4.52 -14.59
N LEU A 162 -2.65 4.53 -13.28
CA LEU A 162 -1.55 5.22 -12.64
C LEU A 162 -0.77 4.22 -11.80
N SER A 163 0.55 4.11 -11.99
CA SER A 163 1.38 3.31 -11.08
C SER A 163 1.66 4.08 -9.79
N GLU A 164 2.05 3.35 -8.74
CA GLU A 164 2.40 3.98 -7.46
C GLU A 164 3.62 4.89 -7.60
N GLU A 165 4.61 4.47 -8.39
CA GLU A 165 5.83 5.22 -8.70
C GLU A 165 5.51 6.50 -9.46
N ALA A 166 4.60 6.42 -10.45
CA ALA A 166 4.16 7.58 -11.22
C ALA A 166 3.40 8.59 -10.35
N LEU A 167 2.50 8.10 -9.46
CA LEU A 167 1.83 8.96 -8.48
C LEU A 167 2.83 9.60 -7.52
N GLN A 168 3.81 8.84 -7.05
CA GLN A 168 4.83 9.34 -6.15
C GLN A 168 5.69 10.42 -6.80
N ALA A 169 6.22 10.16 -8.00
CA ALA A 169 6.97 11.14 -8.77
C ALA A 169 6.16 12.43 -9.00
N ALA A 170 4.86 12.29 -9.28
CA ALA A 170 3.98 13.43 -9.48
C ALA A 170 3.79 14.27 -8.21
N ILE A 171 3.64 13.63 -7.05
CA ILE A 171 3.51 14.33 -5.76
C ILE A 171 4.84 14.98 -5.36
N GLU A 172 5.96 14.34 -5.64
CA GLU A 172 7.30 14.89 -5.42
C GLU A 172 7.58 16.11 -6.32
N GLU A 173 7.22 16.06 -7.62
CA GLU A 173 7.32 17.20 -8.54
C GLU A 173 6.39 18.35 -8.12
N ALA A 174 5.14 18.03 -7.80
CA ALA A 174 4.14 19.05 -7.48
C ALA A 174 4.38 19.72 -6.12
N GLN A 175 5.05 19.03 -5.20
CA GLN A 175 5.22 19.43 -3.80
C GLN A 175 3.93 20.02 -3.20
N PRO A 176 2.78 19.30 -3.23
CA PRO A 176 1.53 19.82 -2.73
C PRO A 176 1.67 20.12 -1.23
N HIS A 177 0.76 20.93 -0.70
CA HIS A 177 0.77 21.30 0.72
C HIS A 177 0.96 20.08 1.63
N ALA A 178 1.68 20.24 2.75
CA ALA A 178 2.05 19.11 3.63
C ALA A 178 0.84 18.31 4.13
N GLN A 179 -0.30 18.99 4.31
CA GLN A 179 -1.57 18.40 4.75
C GLN A 179 -2.50 17.98 3.59
N HIS A 180 -2.04 18.04 2.34
CA HIS A 180 -2.88 17.69 1.19
C HIS A 180 -3.22 16.19 1.22
N PRO A 181 -4.51 15.79 1.10
CA PRO A 181 -4.93 14.39 1.27
C PRO A 181 -4.21 13.39 0.35
N ILE A 182 -3.80 13.80 -0.86
CA ILE A 182 -3.02 12.95 -1.79
C ILE A 182 -1.74 12.38 -1.16
N ARG A 183 -1.14 13.08 -0.19
CA ARG A 183 0.08 12.61 0.48
C ARG A 183 -0.16 11.37 1.34
N ASN A 184 -1.41 11.10 1.73
CA ASN A 184 -1.76 9.87 2.44
C ASN A 184 -1.61 8.62 1.56
N TRP A 185 -1.51 8.80 0.24
CA TRP A 185 -1.34 7.69 -0.71
C TRP A 185 0.13 7.36 -1.00
N LEU A 186 1.09 8.11 -0.44
CA LEU A 186 2.54 7.94 -0.65
C LEU A 186 3.20 6.87 0.22
N ALA A 187 2.43 6.12 0.99
CA ALA A 187 2.98 5.52 2.20
C ALA A 187 2.74 4.02 2.41
N PRO A 188 2.61 3.10 1.43
CA PRO A 188 2.55 1.68 1.77
C PRO A 188 3.74 1.22 2.64
N VAL A 189 4.96 1.59 2.23
CA VAL A 189 6.19 1.30 3.00
C VAL A 189 6.23 2.08 4.31
N LEU A 190 5.88 3.37 4.31
CA LEU A 190 5.86 4.19 5.53
C LEU A 190 4.79 3.72 6.54
N LEU A 191 3.64 3.24 6.05
CA LEU A 191 2.61 2.60 6.85
C LEU A 191 3.14 1.28 7.38
N GLU A 192 3.71 0.42 6.54
CA GLU A 192 4.35 -0.82 6.98
C GLU A 192 5.39 -0.57 8.09
N GLU A 193 6.27 0.43 7.94
CA GLU A 193 7.23 0.88 8.95
C GLU A 193 6.54 1.30 10.25
N ILE A 194 5.43 2.05 10.19
CA ILE A 194 4.61 2.40 11.36
C ILE A 194 3.98 1.17 12.01
N GLY A 195 3.50 0.22 11.20
CA GLY A 195 2.90 -1.03 11.66
C GLY A 195 3.91 -1.91 12.40
N SER A 196 5.17 -1.89 11.95
CA SER A 196 6.33 -2.52 12.57
C SER A 196 6.88 -1.73 13.77
N GLY A 197 6.33 -0.54 14.06
CA GLY A 197 6.70 0.27 15.23
C GLY A 197 7.88 1.22 15.02
N ASP A 198 8.21 1.58 13.78
CA ASP A 198 9.30 2.53 13.49
C ASP A 198 8.99 3.93 14.04
N SER A 199 9.74 4.32 15.06
CA SER A 199 9.64 5.64 15.69
C SER A 199 9.95 6.79 14.74
N GLU A 200 10.84 6.62 13.76
CA GLU A 200 11.14 7.66 12.76
C GLU A 200 9.99 7.78 11.76
N ALA A 201 9.41 6.67 11.30
CA ALA A 201 8.23 6.67 10.45
C ALA A 201 7.02 7.33 11.14
N ILE A 202 6.80 7.00 12.42
CA ILE A 202 5.78 7.64 13.26
C ILE A 202 6.05 9.14 13.40
N ALA A 203 7.30 9.54 13.65
CA ALA A 203 7.68 10.95 13.74
C ALA A 203 7.48 11.70 12.41
N ARG A 204 7.77 11.05 11.28
CA ARG A 204 7.51 11.59 9.93
C ARG A 204 6.02 11.78 9.70
N VAL A 205 5.19 10.80 10.04
CA VAL A 205 3.73 10.93 9.91
C VAL A 205 3.17 12.00 10.85
N ASN A 206 3.63 12.09 12.09
CA ASN A 206 3.22 13.14 13.01
C ASN A 206 3.59 14.55 12.50
N LYS A 207 4.75 14.70 11.82
CA LYS A 207 5.13 15.95 11.16
C LYS A 207 4.27 16.25 9.93
N LEU A 208 3.85 15.23 9.18
CA LEU A 208 3.03 15.39 7.98
C LEU A 208 1.54 15.64 8.30
N LEU A 209 1.01 15.04 9.37
CA LEU A 209 -0.41 15.06 9.75
C LEU A 209 -0.68 15.64 11.16
N PRO A 210 -0.22 16.86 11.49
CA PRO A 210 -0.28 17.38 12.86
C PRO A 210 -1.69 17.67 13.41
N ARG A 211 -2.72 17.69 12.54
CA ARG A 211 -4.12 17.98 12.94
C ARG A 211 -5.11 16.84 12.74
N GLN A 212 -4.79 15.89 11.87
CA GLN A 212 -5.69 14.79 11.55
C GLN A 212 -5.44 13.58 12.45
N GLY A 213 -4.22 13.45 12.99
CA GLY A 213 -3.80 12.27 13.72
C GLY A 213 -3.77 11.03 12.84
N PHE A 214 -3.15 9.98 13.34
CA PHE A 214 -3.31 8.65 12.77
C PHE A 214 -4.37 7.94 13.61
N SER A 215 -5.55 7.66 13.04
CA SER A 215 -6.67 7.13 13.83
C SER A 215 -6.30 5.77 14.42
N PRO A 216 -6.86 5.37 15.58
CA PRO A 216 -6.62 4.04 16.15
C PRO A 216 -6.95 2.90 15.16
N GLU A 217 -7.99 3.07 14.34
CA GLU A 217 -8.41 2.12 13.32
C GLU A 217 -7.40 2.05 12.17
N ALA A 218 -6.90 3.20 11.71
CA ALA A 218 -5.84 3.27 10.70
C ALA A 218 -4.56 2.61 11.23
N PHE A 219 -4.19 2.88 12.48
CA PHE A 219 -3.05 2.25 13.14
C PHE A 219 -3.19 0.75 13.25
N LYS A 220 -4.36 0.27 13.67
CA LYS A 220 -4.66 -1.15 13.71
C LYS A 220 -4.57 -1.79 12.32
N ALA A 221 -5.19 -1.19 11.29
CA ALA A 221 -5.16 -1.71 9.94
C ALA A 221 -3.72 -1.78 9.38
N THR A 222 -2.90 -0.80 9.73
CA THR A 222 -1.48 -0.75 9.37
C THR A 222 -0.67 -1.83 10.09
N LYS A 223 -0.93 -2.07 11.37
CA LYS A 223 -0.32 -3.19 12.11
C LYS A 223 -0.74 -4.54 11.54
N ASP A 224 -2.03 -4.71 11.23
CA ASP A 224 -2.56 -5.93 10.63
C ASP A 224 -1.93 -6.17 9.24
N ALA A 225 -1.71 -5.11 8.45
CA ALA A 225 -1.04 -5.20 7.15
C ALA A 225 0.44 -5.59 7.28
N ALA A 226 1.19 -4.97 8.20
CA ALA A 226 2.58 -5.33 8.48
C ALA A 226 2.69 -6.80 8.95
N SER A 227 1.78 -7.25 9.82
CA SER A 227 1.72 -8.64 10.27
C SER A 227 1.43 -9.62 9.13
N ARG A 228 0.50 -9.29 8.22
CA ARG A 228 0.22 -10.11 7.03
C ARG A 228 1.44 -10.19 6.10
N ASN A 229 2.15 -9.09 5.91
CA ASN A 229 3.37 -9.08 5.10
C ASN A 229 4.48 -9.93 5.74
N GLY A 230 4.61 -9.90 7.06
CA GLY A 230 5.44 -10.82 7.85
C GLY A 230 5.14 -12.28 7.52
N GLN A 231 3.89 -12.67 7.75
CA GLN A 231 3.41 -14.03 7.50
C GLN A 231 3.62 -14.49 6.05
N LEU A 232 3.27 -13.64 5.08
CA LEU A 232 3.45 -13.94 3.65
C LEU A 232 4.94 -14.16 3.31
N GLY A 233 5.84 -13.39 3.93
CA GLY A 233 7.27 -13.61 3.81
C GLY A 233 7.74 -14.96 4.32
N GLU A 234 7.25 -15.38 5.48
CA GLU A 234 7.54 -16.71 6.05
C GLU A 234 6.97 -17.82 5.15
N GLU A 235 5.75 -17.67 4.64
CA GLU A 235 5.13 -18.63 3.70
C GLU A 235 5.93 -18.78 2.40
N LEU A 236 6.37 -17.67 1.82
CA LEU A 236 7.21 -17.66 0.62
C LEU A 236 8.57 -18.32 0.88
N LEU A 237 9.19 -18.04 2.04
CA LEU A 237 10.44 -18.68 2.43
C LEU A 237 10.26 -20.18 2.61
N LYS A 238 9.20 -20.62 3.28
CA LYS A 238 8.88 -22.05 3.41
C LYS A 238 8.79 -22.72 2.04
N GLN A 239 8.02 -22.15 1.13
CA GLN A 239 7.85 -22.73 -0.21
C GLN A 239 9.17 -22.79 -0.98
N TYR A 240 10.01 -21.75 -0.85
CA TYR A 240 11.38 -21.78 -1.36
C TYR A 240 12.19 -22.92 -0.74
N LEU A 241 12.11 -23.14 0.58
CA LEU A 241 12.81 -24.21 1.30
C LEU A 241 12.28 -25.62 0.95
N GLU A 242 11.02 -25.75 0.52
CA GLU A 242 10.40 -27.00 0.04
C GLU A 242 10.74 -27.32 -1.42
N SER A 243 11.22 -26.33 -2.19
CA SER A 243 11.64 -26.55 -3.57
C SER A 243 12.88 -27.46 -3.67
N SER A 244 13.14 -28.01 -4.86
CA SER A 244 14.22 -28.99 -5.07
C SER A 244 15.62 -28.39 -4.84
N ALA A 245 16.13 -28.52 -3.62
CA ALA A 245 17.51 -28.25 -3.16
C ALA A 245 17.95 -26.77 -3.07
N PRO A 246 17.38 -25.97 -2.15
CA PRO A 246 17.83 -24.61 -1.90
C PRO A 246 19.14 -24.63 -1.10
N HIS A 247 20.22 -24.12 -1.70
CA HIS A 247 21.52 -23.82 -1.07
C HIS A 247 22.03 -24.80 0.00
N GLY A 248 21.92 -26.11 -0.25
CA GLY A 248 22.44 -27.14 0.65
C GLY A 248 21.62 -27.35 1.93
N VAL A 249 20.38 -26.85 2.00
CA VAL A 249 19.40 -27.23 3.03
C VAL A 249 18.83 -28.61 2.68
N THR A 250 18.87 -29.53 3.65
CA THR A 250 18.37 -30.91 3.51
C THR A 250 17.00 -31.08 4.13
N SER A 251 16.74 -30.38 5.24
CA SER A 251 15.41 -30.30 5.85
C SER A 251 15.25 -28.97 6.58
N HIS A 252 14.00 -28.59 6.80
CA HIS A 252 13.63 -27.38 7.54
C HIS A 252 12.40 -27.63 8.41
N GLU A 253 12.27 -26.83 9.48
CA GLU A 253 11.10 -26.80 10.36
C GLU A 253 10.69 -25.34 10.58
N TRP A 254 9.44 -25.01 10.23
CA TRP A 254 8.84 -23.71 10.52
C TRP A 254 8.45 -23.66 12.00
N THR A 255 9.37 -23.16 12.82
CA THR A 255 9.29 -23.21 14.28
C THR A 255 8.32 -22.17 14.85
N SER A 256 8.25 -20.97 14.25
CA SER A 256 7.33 -19.91 14.69
C SER A 256 5.84 -20.31 14.52
N GLN A 257 5.53 -21.17 13.54
CA GLN A 257 4.18 -21.72 13.35
C GLN A 257 3.74 -22.64 14.51
N ILE A 258 4.69 -23.37 15.10
CA ILE A 258 4.44 -24.29 16.22
C ILE A 258 4.51 -23.55 17.56
N ASN A 259 5.41 -22.58 17.66
CA ASN A 259 5.64 -21.79 18.87
C ASN A 259 5.73 -20.29 18.54
N ALA A 260 4.62 -19.57 18.77
CA ALA A 260 4.51 -18.13 18.50
C ALA A 260 5.47 -17.24 19.32
N ILE A 261 6.13 -17.77 20.35
CA ILE A 261 7.16 -17.05 21.13
C ILE A 261 8.59 -17.50 20.79
N SER A 262 8.76 -18.26 19.70
CA SER A 262 10.08 -18.67 19.21
C SER A 262 10.93 -17.43 18.86
N PRO A 263 12.21 -17.36 19.25
CA PRO A 263 13.09 -16.25 18.91
C PRO A 263 13.73 -16.39 17.51
N TYR A 264 13.15 -17.23 16.65
CA TYR A 264 13.52 -17.47 15.25
C TYR A 264 12.35 -18.18 14.54
N ASP A 265 12.29 -18.03 13.22
CA ASP A 265 11.18 -18.57 12.42
C ASP A 265 11.46 -20.00 11.94
N PHE A 266 12.68 -20.28 11.50
CA PHE A 266 13.06 -21.55 10.89
C PHE A 266 14.26 -22.22 11.56
N SER A 267 14.18 -23.54 11.70
CA SER A 267 15.30 -24.41 12.00
C SER A 267 15.71 -25.14 10.73
N LEU A 268 16.96 -25.03 10.31
CA LEU A 268 17.48 -25.57 9.05
C LEU A 268 18.54 -26.63 9.34
N THR A 269 18.43 -27.79 8.68
CA THR A 269 19.51 -28.79 8.68
C THR A 269 20.21 -28.75 7.33
N MET A 270 21.50 -28.45 7.34
CA MET A 270 22.33 -28.39 6.14
C MET A 270 22.79 -29.80 5.71
N ALA A 271 23.27 -29.93 4.47
CA ALA A 271 23.75 -31.20 3.90
C ALA A 271 24.88 -31.85 4.70
N ALA A 272 25.67 -31.06 5.44
CA ALA A 272 26.70 -31.53 6.34
C ALA A 272 26.17 -31.99 7.73
N GLY A 273 24.85 -31.95 7.96
CA GLY A 273 24.21 -32.20 9.24
C GLY A 273 24.28 -31.03 10.24
N GLU A 274 24.85 -29.89 9.81
CA GLU A 274 24.90 -28.67 10.62
C GLU A 274 23.51 -28.07 10.80
N LEU A 275 23.17 -27.73 12.05
CA LEU A 275 21.95 -26.99 12.37
C LEU A 275 22.19 -25.49 12.22
N ARG A 276 21.21 -24.78 11.67
CA ARG A 276 21.19 -23.32 11.61
C ARG A 276 19.81 -22.81 12.01
N HIS A 277 19.75 -21.66 12.66
CA HIS A 277 18.49 -20.94 12.88
C HIS A 277 18.37 -19.82 11.85
N ALA A 278 17.16 -19.54 11.42
CA ALA A 278 16.89 -18.53 10.40
C ALA A 278 15.63 -17.75 10.71
N ASP A 279 15.61 -16.52 10.22
CA ASP A 279 14.53 -15.58 10.41
C ASP A 279 14.17 -14.90 9.09
N ALA A 280 12.87 -14.82 8.79
CA ALA A 280 12.34 -14.22 7.59
C ALA A 280 11.97 -12.76 7.86
N LYS A 281 12.75 -11.83 7.31
CA LYS A 281 12.48 -10.40 7.41
C LYS A 281 11.90 -9.89 6.10
N SER A 282 10.57 -9.84 5.99
CA SER A 282 9.89 -9.39 4.78
C SER A 282 9.62 -7.90 4.75
N THR A 283 9.47 -7.36 3.54
CA THR A 283 8.92 -6.03 3.28
C THR A 283 8.27 -5.96 1.91
N SER A 284 7.20 -5.17 1.77
CA SER A 284 6.64 -4.86 0.45
C SER A 284 7.50 -3.88 -0.35
N GLY A 285 8.39 -3.14 0.34
CA GLY A 285 9.29 -2.17 -0.26
C GLY A 285 10.56 -2.79 -0.88
N PRO A 286 11.46 -1.96 -1.42
CA PRO A 286 12.72 -2.40 -1.98
C PRO A 286 13.67 -2.94 -0.90
N PHE A 287 14.73 -3.64 -1.33
CA PHE A 287 15.76 -4.22 -0.43
C PHE A 287 16.26 -3.23 0.61
N SER A 288 16.47 -1.97 0.23
CA SER A 288 16.98 -0.87 1.06
C SER A 288 16.06 -0.48 2.23
N THR A 289 14.83 -0.99 2.28
CA THR A 289 13.94 -0.76 3.43
C THR A 289 14.58 -1.35 4.68
N ARG A 290 14.43 -0.69 5.83
CA ARG A 290 14.99 -1.18 7.09
C ARG A 290 14.40 -2.52 7.50
N LEU A 291 15.16 -3.28 8.26
CA LEU A 291 14.71 -4.51 8.91
C LEU A 291 14.80 -4.38 10.43
N TYR A 292 13.92 -5.08 11.14
CA TYR A 292 13.80 -4.97 12.59
C TYR A 292 14.11 -6.30 13.23
N LEU A 293 14.97 -6.29 14.25
CA LEU A 293 15.22 -7.47 15.08
C LEU A 293 14.80 -7.16 16.52
N SER A 294 14.09 -8.10 17.14
CA SER A 294 13.83 -8.02 18.57
C SER A 294 15.11 -8.29 19.37
N THR A 295 15.24 -7.73 20.56
CA THR A 295 16.36 -8.04 21.45
C THR A 295 16.34 -9.53 21.87
N ALA A 296 15.18 -10.20 21.80
CA ALA A 296 15.07 -11.64 22.02
C ALA A 296 15.76 -12.44 20.89
N GLU A 297 15.46 -12.12 19.62
CA GLU A 297 16.15 -12.70 18.45
C GLU A 297 17.66 -12.47 18.53
N ILE A 298 18.08 -11.24 18.84
CA ILE A 298 19.50 -10.90 18.95
C ILE A 298 20.18 -11.72 20.05
N ARG A 299 19.59 -11.82 21.25
CA ARG A 299 20.16 -12.62 22.34
C ARG A 299 20.23 -14.10 21.97
N HIS A 300 19.23 -14.63 21.26
CA HIS A 300 19.24 -16.01 20.79
C HIS A 300 20.33 -16.26 19.76
N ALA A 301 20.49 -15.38 18.78
CA ALA A 301 21.56 -15.44 17.79
C ALA A 301 22.96 -15.45 18.42
N LEU A 302 23.16 -14.70 19.50
CA LEU A 302 24.44 -14.66 20.22
C LEU A 302 24.66 -15.88 21.13
N GLY A 303 23.59 -16.32 21.82
CA GLY A 303 23.67 -17.25 22.95
C GLY A 303 23.38 -18.72 22.63
N SER A 304 22.69 -19.04 21.53
CA SER A 304 22.26 -20.41 21.22
C SER A 304 23.40 -21.36 20.83
N GLY A 305 24.55 -20.81 20.41
CA GLY A 305 25.66 -21.61 19.87
C GLY A 305 25.41 -22.18 18.47
N VAL A 306 24.28 -21.82 17.86
CA VAL A 306 23.86 -22.23 16.50
C VAL A 306 23.99 -21.00 15.58
N PRO A 307 24.56 -21.13 14.37
CA PRO A 307 24.61 -20.05 13.41
C PRO A 307 23.21 -19.49 13.11
N TYR A 308 23.10 -18.16 13.06
CA TYR A 308 21.84 -17.46 12.85
C TYR A 308 21.86 -16.72 11.51
N ASP A 309 20.92 -17.03 10.64
CA ASP A 309 20.80 -16.46 9.30
C ASP A 309 19.60 -15.51 9.21
N ILE A 310 19.74 -14.46 8.42
CA ILE A 310 18.61 -13.58 8.08
C ILE A 310 18.30 -13.78 6.60
N TYR A 311 17.07 -14.19 6.32
CA TYR A 311 16.50 -14.24 4.99
C TYR A 311 15.69 -12.96 4.78
N ARG A 312 16.23 -12.04 3.96
CA ARG A 312 15.58 -10.76 3.65
C ARG A 312 14.74 -10.95 2.40
N LEU A 313 13.42 -10.93 2.57
CA LEU A 313 12.46 -10.92 1.47
C LEU A 313 12.01 -9.47 1.23
N TYR A 314 12.02 -9.03 -0.01
CA TYR A 314 11.65 -7.67 -0.39
C TYR A 314 10.90 -7.67 -1.72
N ASN A 315 10.27 -6.54 -2.04
CA ASN A 315 9.26 -6.46 -3.10
C ASN A 315 8.21 -7.57 -2.95
N VAL A 316 7.84 -7.89 -1.71
CA VAL A 316 6.92 -9.01 -1.41
C VAL A 316 5.54 -8.71 -1.96
N THR A 317 5.02 -9.68 -2.70
CA THR A 317 3.65 -9.73 -3.23
C THR A 317 3.03 -11.08 -2.85
N GLU A 318 1.73 -11.25 -3.10
CA GLU A 318 1.04 -12.52 -2.80
C GLU A 318 1.63 -13.73 -3.56
N GLU A 319 2.26 -13.51 -4.71
CA GLU A 319 2.74 -14.57 -5.60
C GLU A 319 4.27 -14.61 -5.73
N SER A 320 4.98 -13.60 -5.25
CA SER A 320 6.43 -13.50 -5.49
C SER A 320 7.15 -12.62 -4.50
N ALA A 321 8.46 -12.84 -4.39
CA ALA A 321 9.39 -11.98 -3.68
C ALA A 321 10.81 -12.10 -4.23
N GLU A 322 11.61 -11.08 -3.97
CA GLU A 322 13.05 -11.11 -4.14
C GLU A 322 13.70 -11.41 -2.79
N MET A 323 14.76 -12.21 -2.78
CA MET A 323 15.38 -12.66 -1.54
C MET A 323 16.90 -12.59 -1.57
N ARG A 324 17.49 -12.16 -0.45
CA ARG A 324 18.92 -12.28 -0.15
C ARG A 324 19.14 -12.84 1.24
N VAL A 325 20.28 -13.49 1.46
CA VAL A 325 20.59 -14.14 2.74
C VAL A 325 21.83 -13.53 3.36
N ALA A 326 21.76 -13.17 4.64
CA ALA A 326 22.92 -12.85 5.46
C ALA A 326 23.22 -14.03 6.38
N ARG A 327 24.37 -14.67 6.17
CA ARG A 327 24.78 -15.86 6.93
C ARG A 327 25.48 -15.50 8.22
N ASP A 328 25.19 -16.25 9.27
CA ASP A 328 25.82 -16.17 10.60
C ASP A 328 26.07 -14.73 11.07
N VAL A 329 24.98 -14.03 11.37
CA VAL A 329 25.01 -12.59 11.70
C VAL A 329 25.58 -12.29 13.08
N LYS A 330 26.00 -13.32 13.84
CA LYS A 330 26.45 -13.23 15.23
C LYS A 330 27.52 -12.17 15.46
N ALA A 331 28.57 -12.16 14.63
CA ALA A 331 29.71 -11.26 14.81
C ALA A 331 29.29 -9.78 14.75
N ARG A 332 28.35 -9.44 13.87
CA ARG A 332 27.83 -8.07 13.74
C ARG A 332 26.92 -7.73 14.92
N LEU A 333 25.99 -8.62 15.26
CA LEU A 333 25.07 -8.42 16.39
C LEU A 333 25.80 -8.26 17.74
N GLN A 334 26.96 -8.89 17.94
CA GLN A 334 27.74 -8.75 19.17
C GLN A 334 28.14 -7.29 19.42
N VAL A 335 28.56 -6.56 18.37
CA VAL A 335 28.96 -5.14 18.46
C VAL A 335 27.81 -4.26 18.97
N VAL A 336 26.60 -4.58 18.54
CA VAL A 336 25.38 -3.89 18.94
C VAL A 336 25.07 -4.16 20.41
N MET A 337 25.11 -5.43 20.83
CA MET A 337 24.83 -5.81 22.20
C MET A 337 25.85 -5.28 23.20
N ASP A 338 27.13 -5.21 22.84
CA ASP A 338 28.18 -4.59 23.66
C ASP A 338 27.92 -3.09 23.87
N SER A 339 27.28 -2.44 22.90
CA SER A 339 26.87 -1.04 23.00
C SER A 339 25.62 -0.90 23.87
N LEU A 340 24.64 -1.80 23.74
CA LEU A 340 23.44 -1.83 24.56
C LEU A 340 23.73 -2.14 26.03
N ALA A 341 24.80 -2.88 26.34
CA ALA A 341 25.22 -3.16 27.72
C ALA A 341 25.60 -1.89 28.51
N LYS A 342 25.81 -0.75 27.82
CA LYS A 342 26.15 0.55 28.43
C LYS A 342 24.92 1.42 28.74
N VAL A 343 23.73 0.95 28.36
CA VAL A 343 22.47 1.65 28.63
C VAL A 343 22.22 1.70 30.15
N PRO A 344 21.72 2.81 30.71
CA PRO A 344 21.53 2.95 32.16
C PRO A 344 20.62 1.87 32.77
N ALA A 345 20.91 1.49 34.01
CA ALA A 345 20.06 0.59 34.78
C ALA A 345 18.61 1.10 34.81
N GLY A 346 17.66 0.19 34.54
CA GLY A 346 16.23 0.50 34.46
C GLY A 346 15.72 0.84 33.06
N VAL A 347 16.59 0.94 32.05
CA VAL A 347 16.19 1.10 30.64
C VAL A 347 16.40 -0.22 29.90
N ASN A 348 15.37 -0.64 29.16
CA ASN A 348 15.42 -1.82 28.29
C ASN A 348 15.18 -1.38 26.85
N VAL A 349 15.87 -2.06 25.93
CA VAL A 349 15.64 -1.93 24.48
C VAL A 349 14.95 -3.22 24.03
N ASP A 350 13.76 -3.09 23.46
CA ASP A 350 12.95 -4.24 23.03
C ASP A 350 13.22 -4.65 21.58
N SER A 351 13.49 -3.67 20.71
CA SER A 351 13.78 -3.90 19.29
C SER A 351 14.77 -2.87 18.75
N LEU A 352 15.40 -3.24 17.63
CA LEU A 352 16.33 -2.38 16.90
C LEU A 352 16.03 -2.45 15.41
N SER A 353 16.15 -1.30 14.74
CA SER A 353 16.09 -1.18 13.28
C SER A 353 17.50 -1.17 12.69
N PHE A 354 17.67 -1.84 11.56
CA PHE A 354 18.93 -1.92 10.83
C PHE A 354 18.73 -1.56 9.37
N GLU A 355 19.65 -0.77 8.84
CA GLU A 355 19.83 -0.68 7.38
C GLU A 355 20.35 -2.03 6.88
N PRO A 356 19.88 -2.55 5.72
CA PRO A 356 20.34 -3.83 5.18
C PRO A 356 21.85 -3.93 5.03
N ASP A 357 22.51 -2.83 4.63
CA ASP A 357 23.97 -2.72 4.47
C ASP A 357 24.75 -2.96 5.76
N TYR A 358 24.08 -2.90 6.93
CA TYR A 358 24.68 -3.30 8.18
C TYR A 358 25.06 -4.78 8.19
N PHE A 359 24.33 -5.65 7.49
CA PHE A 359 24.63 -7.08 7.40
C PHE A 359 25.37 -7.42 6.11
N ALA A 360 26.11 -8.54 6.14
CA ALA A 360 26.78 -9.05 4.95
C ALA A 360 25.83 -9.96 4.17
N PHE A 361 24.85 -9.37 3.48
CA PHE A 361 23.99 -10.12 2.57
C PHE A 361 24.80 -10.63 1.37
N GLU A 362 24.57 -11.89 1.02
CA GLU A 362 25.11 -12.48 -0.20
C GLU A 362 24.67 -11.65 -1.43
N PRO A 363 25.55 -11.46 -2.43
CA PRO A 363 25.22 -10.64 -3.60
C PRO A 363 24.25 -11.34 -4.56
N VAL A 364 24.03 -12.64 -4.36
CA VAL A 364 23.10 -13.43 -5.17
C VAL A 364 21.68 -13.08 -4.72
N GLU A 365 20.91 -12.60 -5.68
CA GLU A 365 19.48 -12.37 -5.53
C GLU A 365 18.72 -13.59 -6.03
N ILE A 366 17.78 -14.05 -5.20
CA ILE A 366 16.97 -15.23 -5.47
C ILE A 366 15.54 -14.75 -5.72
N GLN A 367 14.99 -15.14 -6.87
CA GLN A 367 13.61 -14.83 -7.24
C GLN A 367 12.72 -15.98 -6.79
N ILE A 368 11.74 -15.69 -5.93
CA ILE A 368 10.72 -16.63 -5.48
C ILE A 368 9.46 -16.30 -6.26
N VAL A 369 8.93 -17.29 -6.99
CA VAL A 369 7.66 -17.17 -7.72
C VAL A 369 6.83 -18.40 -7.38
N LEU A 370 5.60 -18.18 -6.92
CA LEU A 370 4.68 -19.26 -6.65
C LEU A 370 4.21 -19.88 -7.96
N PRO A 371 4.18 -21.22 -8.08
CA PRO A 371 3.50 -21.84 -9.20
C PRO A 371 2.03 -21.44 -9.13
N MET A 372 1.48 -20.89 -10.22
CA MET A 372 0.04 -20.70 -10.32
C MET A 372 -0.62 -22.08 -10.19
N ASP A 373 -1.50 -22.25 -9.21
CA ASP A 373 -2.35 -23.43 -9.12
C ASP A 373 -3.11 -23.57 -10.45
N GLU A 374 -2.86 -24.66 -11.19
CA GLU A 374 -3.57 -25.02 -12.44
C GLU A 374 -5.02 -25.44 -12.18
#